data_AF-A0A937BLC9-F1
#
_entry.id   AF-A0A937BLC9-F1
#
_cell.length_a   1.000
_cell.length_b   1.000
_cell.length_c   1.000
_cell.angle_alpha   90.00
_cell.angle_beta   90.00
_cell.angle_gamma   90.00
#
_symmetry.space_group_name_H-M   'P 1'
#
loop_
_entity.id
_entity.type
_entity.pdbx_description
1 polymer ?
#
loop_
_entity_poly.entity_id
_entity_poly.type
_entity_poly.pdbx_seq_one_letter_code
_entity_poly.pdbx_strand_id
1 'polypeptide(L)' 'MKNSCESCLMPFSKDPGPRESERYCSYCFKNGKLCYEGHDLKEFQRGCYEGMVAHGTNKILARFFTYLIRFAPRWKSK' A
#
# COMPACT_ATOMS: atom_id res chain seq x y z
N MET A 1 -1.51 -14.24 -5.28
CA MET A 1 -1.92 -13.50 -4.06
C MET A 1 -3.33 -12.97 -4.30
N LYS A 2 -4.36 -13.54 -3.67
CA LYS A 2 -5.77 -13.12 -3.90
C LYS A 2 -6.34 -12.19 -2.81
N ASN A 3 -5.60 -11.94 -1.72
CA ASN A 3 -6.14 -11.30 -0.49
C ASN A 3 -5.33 -10.09 0.00
N SER A 4 -4.60 -9.41 -0.90
CA SER A 4 -3.74 -8.28 -0.55
C SER A 4 -3.81 -7.19 -1.61
N CYS A 5 -3.69 -5.94 -1.20
CA CYS A 5 -3.65 -4.78 -2.08
C CYS A 5 -2.55 -4.91 -3.12
N GLU A 6 -2.90 -4.71 -4.39
CA GLU A 6 -1.95 -4.79 -5.50
C GLU A 6 -0.94 -3.64 -5.53
N SER A 7 -1.20 -2.54 -4.82
CA SER A 7 -0.34 -1.35 -4.77
C SER A 7 0.64 -1.35 -3.58
N CYS A 8 0.22 -1.82 -2.40
CA CYS A 8 1.03 -1.72 -1.17
C CYS A 8 1.19 -3.04 -0.41
N LEU A 9 0.70 -4.17 -0.95
CA LEU A 9 0.67 -5.47 -0.27
C LEU A 9 -0.10 -5.54 1.04
N MET A 10 -0.85 -4.49 1.41
CA MET A 10 -1.68 -4.50 2.60
C MET A 10 -2.68 -5.66 2.53
N PRO A 11 -2.68 -6.58 3.51
CA PRO A 11 -3.69 -7.63 3.59
C PRO A 11 -5.08 -7.01 3.75
N PHE A 12 -6.05 -7.45 2.94
CA PHE A 12 -7.41 -6.90 3.03
C PHE A 12 -8.09 -7.18 4.38
N SER A 13 -7.63 -8.19 5.12
CA SER A 13 -8.07 -8.47 6.50
C SER A 13 -7.63 -7.42 7.52
N LYS A 14 -6.69 -6.54 7.18
CA LYS A 14 -6.16 -5.46 8.02
C LYS A 14 -6.54 -4.07 7.51
N ASP A 15 -7.31 -4.00 6.43
CA ASP A 15 -7.79 -2.75 5.87
C ASP A 15 -8.92 -2.19 6.75
N PRO A 16 -8.80 -0.97 7.32
CA PRO A 16 -9.78 -0.45 8.26
C PRO A 16 -11.02 0.15 7.59
N GLY A 17 -10.97 0.45 6.30
CA GLY A 17 -12.04 1.14 5.58
C GLY A 17 -12.84 0.24 4.64
N PRO A 18 -14.02 0.71 4.19
CA PRO A 18 -14.75 0.04 3.11
C PRO A 18 -13.90 0.08 1.84
N ARG A 19 -13.71 -1.08 1.21
CA ARG A 19 -12.99 -1.18 -0.06
C ARG A 19 -13.93 -0.83 -1.20
N GLU A 20 -13.60 0.22 -1.94
CA GLU A 20 -14.27 0.58 -3.21
C GLU A 20 -13.78 -0.28 -4.39
N SER A 21 -12.64 -0.98 -4.23
CA SER A 21 -12.02 -1.77 -5.28
C SER A 21 -11.68 -3.18 -4.78
N GLU A 22 -11.85 -4.18 -5.64
CA GLU A 22 -11.42 -5.55 -5.35
C GLU A 22 -9.89 -5.69 -5.33
N ARG A 23 -9.17 -4.80 -6.03
CA ARG A 23 -7.72 -4.87 -6.25
C ARG A 23 -6.90 -4.06 -5.23
N TYR A 24 -7.49 -3.03 -4.65
CA TYR A 24 -6.79 -2.06 -3.80
C TYR A 24 -7.43 -1.94 -2.42
N CYS A 25 -6.62 -1.58 -1.42
CA CYS A 25 -7.13 -1.24 -0.09
C CYS A 25 -7.70 0.19 -0.07
N SER A 26 -8.48 0.49 0.97
CA SER A 26 -9.14 1.79 1.18
C SER A 26 -8.17 2.98 1.28
N TYR A 27 -6.90 2.74 1.62
CA TYR A 27 -5.86 3.76 1.65
C TYR A 27 -5.21 4.03 0.29
N CYS A 28 -5.15 3.03 -0.58
CA CYS A 28 -4.53 3.17 -1.90
C CYS A 28 -5.53 3.63 -2.96
N PHE A 29 -6.82 3.36 -2.77
CA PHE A 29 -7.87 3.70 -3.72
C PHE A 29 -9.08 4.27 -2.98
N LYS A 30 -9.45 5.50 -3.34
CA LYS A 30 -10.54 6.24 -2.70
C LYS A 30 -11.21 7.17 -3.71
N ASN A 31 -12.52 7.31 -3.64
CA ASN A 31 -13.32 8.13 -4.55
C ASN A 31 -13.10 7.76 -6.03
N GLY A 32 -13.01 6.46 -6.32
CA GLY A 32 -12.82 5.97 -7.70
C GLY A 32 -11.43 6.19 -8.31
N LYS A 33 -10.43 6.64 -7.54
CA LYS A 33 -9.06 6.84 -8.04
C LYS A 33 -7.98 6.39 -7.06
N LEU A 34 -6.78 6.14 -7.59
CA LEU A 34 -5.60 5.83 -6.78
C LEU A 34 -5.14 7.08 -6.05
N CYS A 35 -4.86 6.97 -4.75
CA CYS A 35 -4.33 8.10 -3.96
C CYS A 35 -2.92 8.52 -4.39
N TYR A 36 -2.16 7.57 -4.96
CA TYR A 36 -0.86 7.84 -5.58
C TYR A 36 -0.91 7.46 -7.06
N GLU A 37 -0.82 8.48 -7.91
CA GLU A 37 -0.84 8.37 -9.38
C GLU A 37 0.56 8.36 -9.99
N GLY A 38 1.61 8.58 -9.20
CA GLY A 38 2.99 8.56 -9.67
C GLY A 38 3.49 7.15 -10.03
N HIS A 39 4.68 7.14 -10.64
CA HIS A 39 5.38 5.92 -11.07
C HIS A 39 6.67 5.65 -10.27
N ASP A 40 7.03 6.49 -9.30
CA ASP A 40 8.21 6.30 -8.49
C ASP A 40 7.90 5.42 -7.26
N LEU A 41 8.44 4.20 -7.27
CA LEU A 41 8.32 3.26 -6.17
C LEU A 41 8.91 3.83 -4.87
N LYS A 42 10.04 4.55 -4.92
CA LYS A 42 10.70 5.08 -3.71
C LYS A 42 9.87 6.18 -3.08
N GLU A 43 9.27 7.05 -3.89
CA GLU A 43 8.36 8.08 -3.41
C GLU A 43 7.13 7.44 -2.74
N PHE A 44 6.54 6.43 -3.38
CA PHE A 44 5.42 5.70 -2.81
C PHE A 44 5.79 4.98 -1.50
N GLN A 45 6.94 4.31 -1.46
CA GLN A 45 7.46 3.66 -0.24
C GLN A 45 7.65 4.66 0.89
N ARG A 46 8.12 5.88 0.60
CA ARG A 46 8.27 6.92 1.60
C ARG A 46 6.92 7.35 2.17
N GLY A 47 5.93 7.61 1.31
CA GLY A 47 4.57 7.97 1.74
C GLY A 47 3.92 6.87 2.59
N CYS A 48 4.03 5.61 2.19
CA CYS A 48 3.54 4.49 2.98
C CYS A 48 4.26 4.34 4.33
N TYR A 49 5.58 4.60 4.37
CA TYR A 49 6.36 4.53 5.61
C TYR A 49 5.91 5.61 6.59
N GLU A 50 5.80 6.85 6.12
CA GLU A 50 5.34 7.98 6.94
C GLU A 50 3.92 7.73 7.46
N GLY A 51 3.00 7.24 6.62
CA GLY A 51 1.66 6.84 7.04
C GLY A 51 1.65 5.73 8.09
N MET A 52 2.41 4.65 7.91
CA MET A 52 2.49 3.56 8.88
C MET A 52 3.01 4.01 10.24
N VAL A 53 4.06 4.84 10.26
CA VAL A 53 4.63 5.38 11.49
C VAL A 53 3.64 6.32 12.19
N ALA A 54 2.95 7.18 11.44
CA ALA A 54 1.92 8.07 11.98
C ALA A 54 0.75 7.29 12.61
N HIS A 55 0.41 6.13 12.06
CA HIS A 55 -0.60 5.21 12.60
C HIS A 55 -0.10 4.29 13.71
N GLY A 56 1.12 4.48 14.23
CA GLY A 56 1.65 3.75 15.38
C GLY A 56 2.37 2.44 15.05
N THR A 57 2.65 2.16 13.78
CA THR A 57 3.50 1.02 13.40
C THR A 57 4.94 1.29 13.79
N ASN A 58 5.59 0.32 14.42
CA ASN A 58 7.02 0.42 14.76
C ASN A 58 7.86 0.69 13.48
N LYS A 59 8.81 1.63 13.55
CA LYS A 59 9.69 2.01 12.44
C LYS A 59 10.38 0.81 11.77
N ILE A 60 10.77 -0.22 12.52
CA ILE A 60 11.42 -1.42 11.98
C ILE A 60 10.44 -2.21 11.11
N LEU A 61 9.22 -2.45 11.62
CA LEU A 61 8.17 -3.12 10.87
C LEU A 61 7.70 -2.30 9.68
N ALA A 62 7.56 -0.97 9.85
CA ALA A 62 7.21 -0.07 8.76
C ALA A 62 8.23 -0.14 7.62
N ARG A 63 9.54 -0.16 7.92
CA ARG A 63 10.60 -0.35 6.90
C ARG A 63 10.52 -1.72 6.22
N PHE A 64 10.24 -2.77 6.99
CA PHE A 64 10.07 -4.12 6.41
C PHE A 64 8.87 -4.17 5.46
N PHE A 65 7.71 -3.66 5.88
CA PHE A 65 6.51 -3.65 5.04
C PHE A 65 6.67 -2.74 3.82
N THR A 66 7.25 -1.55 3.95
CA THR A 66 7.50 -0.71 2.77
C THR A 66 8.52 -1.31 1.83
N TYR A 67 9.54 -2.01 2.33
CA TYR A 67 10.45 -2.76 1.48
C TYR A 67 9.71 -3.80 0.64
N LEU A 68 8.76 -4.53 1.23
CA LEU A 68 7.98 -5.55 0.51
C LEU A 68 7.11 -4.98 -0.62
N ILE A 69 6.68 -3.71 -0.54
CA ILE A 69 5.85 -3.05 -1.57
C ILE A 69 6.43 -3.22 -2.98
N ARG A 70 7.75 -3.27 -3.13
CA ARG A 70 8.40 -3.49 -4.43
C ARG A 70 7.97 -4.78 -5.14
N PHE A 71 7.46 -5.76 -4.41
CA PHE A 71 6.98 -7.03 -4.92
C PHE A 71 5.47 -7.03 -5.20
N ALA A 72 4.77 -5.92 -4.93
CA ALA A 72 3.35 -5.82 -5.23
C ALA A 72 3.11 -5.91 -6.75
N PRO A 73 2.00 -6.53 -7.19
CA PRO A 73 1.66 -6.67 -8.60
C PRO A 73 1.77 -5.37 -9.42
N ARG A 74 1.40 -4.21 -8.85
CA ARG A 74 1.54 -2.90 -9.50
C ARG A 74 2.99 -2.56 -9.89
N TRP A 75 3.95 -2.92 -9.03
CA TRP A 75 5.37 -2.58 -9.20
C TRP A 75 6.18 -3.68 -9.87
N LYS A 76 5.59 -4.88 -9.97
CA LYS A 76 6.21 -6.05 -10.58
C LYS A 76 6.21 -6.02 -12.10
N SER A 77 5.53 -5.03 -12.71
CA SER A 77 5.49 -4.88 -14.16
C SER A 77 6.76 -4.20 -14.68
N LYS A 78 7.77 -5.03 -14.93
CA LYS A 78 8.68 -4.87 -16.06
C LYS A 78 8.67 -6.17 -16.85
#